data_AF-A0A932TLV8-F1
#
_entry.id   AF-A0A932TLV8-F1
#
_cell.length_a   1.000
_cell.length_b   1.000
_cell.length_c   1.000
_cell.angle_alpha   90.00
_cell.angle_beta   90.00
_cell.angle_gamma   90.00
#
_symmetry.space_group_name_H-M   'P 1'
#
loop_
_entity.id
_entity.type
_entity.pdbx_description
1 polymer ?
#
loop_
_entity_poly.entity_id
_entity_poly.type
_entity_poly.pdbx_seq_one_letter_code
_entity_poly.pdbx_strand_id
1 'polypeptide(L)'
;MEERHRIAVFIDFDNIEIGVKNTLRRDFDVSPVLEALKERGEILTKIAYGDWTRHGQMSRSLSQHGVQMVQRHPGPRGDKNGADINLALDALEMAFNRPYINA
;
A
#
# COMPACT_ATOMS: atom_id res chain seq x y z
N MET A 1 25.59 3.43 16.04
CA MET A 1 24.25 3.81 15.56
C MET A 1 23.58 2.51 15.18
N GLU A 2 22.46 2.14 15.80
CA GLU A 2 21.67 1.01 15.30
C GLU A 2 21.27 1.30 13.86
N GLU A 3 21.51 0.34 12.98
CA GLU A 3 21.11 0.44 11.59
C GLU A 3 19.58 0.42 11.55
N ARG A 4 18.94 1.58 11.33
CA ARG A 4 17.48 1.65 11.21
C ARG A 4 17.06 0.86 9.98
N HIS A 5 16.10 -0.05 10.15
CA HIS A 5 15.52 -0.79 9.03
C HIS A 5 14.97 0.17 7.98
N ARG A 6 15.26 -0.08 6.72
CA ARG A 6 14.72 0.66 5.57
C ARG A 6 13.55 -0.12 4.98
N ILE A 7 12.36 0.48 5.02
CA ILE A 7 11.08 -0.18 4.76
C ILE A 7 10.48 0.36 3.46
N ALA A 8 10.00 -0.55 2.60
CA ALA A 8 9.08 -0.23 1.53
C ALA A 8 7.70 -0.81 1.84
N VAL A 9 6.66 0.00 1.65
CA VAL A 9 5.28 -0.35 1.97
C VAL A 9 4.48 -0.47 0.68
N PHE A 10 3.91 -1.64 0.45
CA PHE A 10 3.02 -1.92 -0.66
C PHE A 10 1.66 -2.33 -0.10
N ILE A 11 0.62 -1.61 -0.47
CA ILE A 11 -0.72 -1.71 0.13
C ILE A 11 -1.69 -2.18 -0.93
N ASP A 12 -2.30 -3.34 -0.75
CA ASP A 12 -3.52 -3.69 -1.47
C ASP A 12 -4.71 -3.01 -0.78
N PHE A 13 -5.06 -1.82 -1.28
CA PHE A 13 -6.04 -0.97 -0.63
C PHE A 13 -7.45 -1.56 -0.73
N ASP A 14 -7.83 -2.10 -1.90
CA ASP A 14 -9.16 -2.65 -2.12
C ASP A 14 -9.45 -3.78 -1.12
N ASN A 15 -8.50 -4.71 -0.94
CA ASN A 15 -8.66 -5.82 -0.02
C ASN A 15 -8.69 -5.38 1.46
N ILE A 16 -7.81 -4.45 1.86
CA ILE A 16 -7.80 -3.92 3.23
C ILE A 16 -9.10 -3.17 3.53
N GLU A 17 -9.55 -2.32 2.62
CA GLU A 17 -10.76 -1.53 2.78
C GLU A 17 -12.00 -2.42 2.91
N ILE A 18 -12.13 -3.46 2.08
CA ILE A 18 -13.20 -4.47 2.20
C ILE A 18 -13.13 -5.14 3.57
N GLY A 19 -11.95 -5.56 4.01
CA GLY A 19 -11.76 -6.23 5.31
C GLY A 19 -12.14 -5.34 6.50
N VAL A 20 -11.68 -4.09 6.50
CA VAL A 20 -11.96 -3.10 7.55
C VAL A 20 -13.44 -2.75 7.58
N LYS A 21 -14.07 -2.52 6.42
CA LYS A 21 -15.51 -2.25 6.35
C LYS A 21 -16.35 -3.42 6.86
N ASN A 22 -15.99 -4.64 6.47
CA ASN A 22 -16.76 -5.83 6.85
C ASN A 22 -16.61 -6.17 8.34
N THR A 23 -15.42 -5.96 8.91
CA THR A 23 -15.10 -6.39 10.28
C THR A 23 -15.31 -5.28 11.30
N LEU A 24 -14.83 -4.08 11.00
CA LEU A 24 -14.78 -2.94 11.92
C LEU A 24 -15.85 -1.89 11.63
N ARG A 25 -16.62 -2.04 10.53
CA ARG A 25 -17.72 -1.13 10.15
C ARG A 25 -17.28 0.34 10.04
N ARG A 26 -16.04 0.57 9.58
CA ARG A 26 -15.44 1.89 9.36
C ARG A 26 -14.62 1.89 8.07
N ASP A 27 -14.20 3.06 7.61
CA ASP A 27 -13.23 3.19 6.52
C ASP A 27 -11.80 2.92 7.04
N PHE A 28 -10.91 2.47 6.16
CA PHE A 28 -9.50 2.30 6.48
C PHE A 28 -8.81 3.65 6.70
N ASP A 29 -8.09 3.73 7.83
CA ASP A 29 -7.18 4.83 8.13
C ASP A 29 -5.73 4.34 8.06
N VAL A 30 -4.97 4.89 7.11
CA VAL A 30 -3.57 4.55 6.86
C VAL A 30 -2.63 5.12 7.92
N SER A 31 -3.05 6.19 8.62
CA SER A 31 -2.21 6.93 9.57
C SER A 31 -1.62 6.05 10.67
N PRO A 32 -2.41 5.28 11.45
CA PRO A 32 -1.86 4.45 12.53
C PRO A 32 -0.92 3.34 12.02
N VAL A 33 -1.13 2.85 10.80
CA VAL A 33 -0.25 1.85 10.19
C VAL A 33 1.12 2.45 9.87
N LEU A 34 1.14 3.65 9.27
CA LEU A 34 2.39 4.33 8.93
C LEU A 34 3.16 4.78 10.17
N GLU A 35 2.48 5.24 11.22
CA GLU A 35 3.13 5.60 12.48
C GLU A 35 3.79 4.36 13.13
N ALA A 36 3.08 3.24 13.20
CA ALA A 36 3.63 1.99 13.72
C ALA A 36 4.84 1.47 12.90
N LEU A 37 4.86 1.70 11.58
CA LEU A 37 5.99 1.33 10.73
C LEU A 37 7.19 2.26 10.91
N LYS A 38 6.97 3.57 11.14
CA LYS A 38 8.04 4.55 11.42
C LYS A 38 8.79 4.25 12.72
N GLU A 39 8.11 3.66 13.71
CA GLU A 39 8.74 3.20 14.95
C GLU A 39 9.72 2.04 14.70
N ARG A 40 9.50 1.24 13.65
CA ARG A 40 10.30 0.06 13.30
C ARG A 40 11.42 0.36 12.31
N GLY A 41 11.34 1.47 11.58
CA GLY A 41 12.31 1.81 10.55
C GLY A 41 11.98 3.08 9.77
N GLU A 42 12.86 3.42 8.84
CA GLU A 42 12.66 4.50 7.88
C GLU A 42 11.84 4.00 6.69
N ILE A 43 10.67 4.59 6.46
CA ILE A 43 9.84 4.29 5.30
C ILE A 43 10.38 5.05 4.08
N LEU A 44 10.97 4.33 3.13
CA LEU A 44 11.54 4.90 1.90
C LEU A 44 10.50 5.01 0.77
N THR A 45 9.58 4.05 0.70
CA THR A 45 8.54 3.96 -0.33
C THR A 45 7.22 3.56 0.30
N LYS A 46 6.13 4.12 -0.23
CA LYS A 46 4.75 3.80 0.16
C LYS A 46 3.86 3.88 -1.08
N ILE A 47 3.37 2.74 -1.52
CA ILE A 47 2.54 2.61 -2.72
C ILE A 47 1.27 1.86 -2.34
N ALA A 48 0.12 2.40 -2.73
CA ALA A 48 -1.17 1.76 -2.60
C ALA A 48 -1.74 1.45 -3.99
N TYR A 49 -2.30 0.25 -4.13
CA TYR A 49 -2.96 -0.24 -5.34
C TYR A 49 -4.44 -0.36 -5.05
N GLY A 50 -5.28 0.24 -5.89
CA GLY A 50 -6.72 0.16 -5.72
C GLY A 50 -7.49 0.81 -6.86
N ASP A 51 -8.81 0.61 -6.84
CA ASP A 51 -9.73 1.31 -7.75
C ASP A 51 -10.10 2.69 -7.18
N TRP A 52 -9.28 3.71 -7.47
CA TRP A 52 -9.49 5.06 -6.92
C TRP A 52 -10.74 5.77 -7.44
N THR A 53 -11.38 5.24 -8.50
CA THR A 53 -12.70 5.71 -8.92
C THR A 53 -13.78 5.40 -7.88
N ARG A 54 -13.58 4.34 -7.09
CA ARG A 54 -14.48 3.91 -6.00
C ARG A 54 -14.11 4.50 -4.63
N HIS A 55 -12.86 4.92 -4.47
CA HIS A 55 -12.27 5.29 -3.18
C HIS A 55 -11.86 6.77 -3.09
N GLY A 56 -12.55 7.65 -3.81
CA GLY A 56 -12.17 9.06 -3.97
C GLY A 56 -12.08 9.89 -2.68
N GLN A 57 -12.76 9.53 -1.58
CA GLN A 57 -12.60 10.22 -0.30
C GLN A 57 -11.31 9.81 0.43
N MET A 58 -10.92 8.54 0.31
CA MET A 58 -9.77 7.95 0.98
C MET A 58 -8.45 8.28 0.25
N SER A 59 -8.50 8.52 -1.07
CA SER A 59 -7.35 8.94 -1.87
C SER A 59 -6.73 10.24 -1.38
N ARG A 60 -7.53 11.16 -0.82
CA ARG A 60 -7.04 12.40 -0.20
C ARG A 60 -6.19 12.12 1.04
N SER A 61 -6.64 11.23 1.92
CA SER A 61 -5.90 10.86 3.13
C SER A 61 -4.57 10.18 2.78
N LEU A 62 -4.58 9.26 1.82
CA LEU A 62 -3.37 8.61 1.31
C LEU A 62 -2.37 9.64 0.75
N SER A 63 -2.86 10.58 -0.07
CA SER A 63 -2.04 11.64 -0.67
C SER A 63 -1.42 12.56 0.39
N GLN A 64 -2.17 12.92 1.44
CA GLN A 64 -1.65 13.71 2.57
C GLN A 64 -0.52 12.99 3.32
N HIS A 65 -0.59 11.67 3.40
CA HIS A 65 0.48 10.85 3.95
C HIS A 65 1.58 10.53 2.93
N GLY A 66 1.57 11.12 1.72
CA GLY A 66 2.56 10.91 0.67
C GLY A 66 2.54 9.50 0.07
N VAL A 67 1.44 8.75 0.22
CA VAL A 67 1.30 7.42 -0.37
C VAL A 67 1.03 7.59 -1.87
N GLN A 68 1.90 7.00 -2.69
CA GLN A 68 1.68 6.94 -4.13
C GLN A 68 0.51 6.02 -4.43
N MET A 69 -0.40 6.46 -5.28
CA MET A 69 -1.59 5.69 -5.65
C MET A 69 -1.44 5.16 -7.07
N VAL A 70 -1.51 3.84 -7.22
CA VAL A 70 -1.52 3.15 -8.51
C VAL A 70 -2.96 2.75 -8.81
N GLN A 71 -3.52 3.31 -9.87
CA GLN A 71 -4.89 2.98 -10.30
C GLN A 71 -4.93 1.55 -10.83
N ARG A 72 -5.89 0.78 -10.31
CA ARG A 72 -6.26 -0.51 -10.88
C ARG A 72 -7.43 -0.36 -11.83
N HIS A 73 -7.33 -1.00 -12.99
CA HIS A 73 -8.45 -1.13 -13.91
C HIS A 73 -8.93 -2.58 -13.87
N PRO A 74 -10.07 -2.88 -13.23
CA PRO A 74 -10.64 -4.21 -13.30
C PRO A 74 -10.91 -4.56 -14.76
N GLY A 75 -10.42 -5.72 -15.22
CA GLY A 75 -10.71 -6.18 -16.58
C GLY A 75 -12.22 -6.45 -16.79
N PRO A 76 -12.70 -6.54 -18.04
CA PRO A 76 -14.12 -6.79 -18.36
C PRO A 76 -14.70 -8.08 -17.75
N ARG A 77 -13.83 -9.06 -17.46
CA ARG A 77 -14.18 -10.32 -16.79
C ARG A 77 -13.95 -10.31 -15.28
N GLY A 78 -13.61 -9.15 -14.73
CA GLY A 78 -13.29 -8.98 -13.32
C GLY A 78 -12.01 -9.70 -12.92
N ASP A 79 -10.92 -9.56 -13.68
CA ASP A 79 -9.62 -10.16 -13.34
C ASP A 79 -9.17 -9.69 -11.96
N LYS A 80 -9.43 -10.54 -10.97
CA LYS A 80 -9.23 -10.24 -9.54
C LYS A 80 -7.74 -10.11 -9.22
N ASN A 81 -6.89 -10.86 -9.92
CA ASN A 81 -5.49 -11.07 -9.56
C ASN A 81 -4.52 -9.99 -10.08
N GLY A 82 -4.99 -9.03 -10.88
CA GLY A 82 -4.10 -8.00 -11.44
C GLY A 82 -3.43 -7.12 -10.38
N ALA A 83 -4.06 -6.91 -9.21
CA ALA A 83 -3.46 -6.21 -8.08
C ALA A 83 -2.29 -7.00 -7.55
N ASP A 84 -2.58 -8.24 -7.19
CA ASP A 84 -1.66 -9.11 -6.48
C ASP A 84 -0.40 -9.33 -7.31
N ILE A 85 -0.57 -9.51 -8.62
CA ILE A 85 0.55 -9.67 -9.56
C ILE A 85 1.38 -8.38 -9.66
N ASN A 86 0.76 -7.22 -9.87
CA ASN A 86 1.49 -5.95 -9.98
C ASN A 86 2.21 -5.60 -8.69
N LEU A 87 1.51 -5.73 -7.55
CA LEU A 87 2.06 -5.50 -6.22
C LEU A 87 3.25 -6.42 -5.96
N ALA A 88 3.11 -7.72 -6.23
CA ALA A 88 4.19 -8.67 -6.03
C ALA A 88 5.39 -8.38 -6.94
N LEU A 89 5.15 -7.99 -8.19
CA LEU A 89 6.22 -7.63 -9.13
C LEU A 89 6.96 -6.37 -8.69
N ASP A 90 6.25 -5.32 -8.29
CA ASP A 90 6.85 -4.07 -7.82
C ASP A 90 7.63 -4.29 -6.52
N ALA A 91 7.11 -5.12 -5.61
CA ALA A 91 7.81 -5.51 -4.39
C ALA A 91 9.09 -6.31 -4.69
N LEU A 92 9.02 -7.24 -5.65
CA LEU A 92 10.15 -8.03 -6.10
C LEU A 92 11.23 -7.13 -6.74
N GLU A 93 10.81 -6.23 -7.64
CA GLU A 93 11.69 -5.25 -8.27
C GLU A 93 12.38 -4.37 -7.22
N MET A 94 11.63 -3.90 -6.22
CA MET A 94 12.14 -3.12 -5.11
C MET A 94 13.21 -3.89 -4.32
N ALA A 95 12.96 -5.16 -4.01
CA ALA A 95 13.91 -6.01 -3.29
C ALA A 95 15.20 -6.26 -4.09
N PHE A 96 15.12 -6.43 -5.41
CA PHE A 96 16.29 -6.71 -6.25
C PHE A 96 17.09 -5.47 -6.63
N ASN A 97 16.42 -4.35 -6.91
CA ASN A 97 17.06 -3.14 -7.44
C ASN A 97 17.47 -2.15 -6.34
N ARG A 98 17.05 -2.37 -5.09
CA ARG A 98 17.39 -1.49 -3.97
C ARG A 98 18.02 -2.28 -2.83
N PRO A 99 19.33 -2.58 -2.90
CA PRO A 99 20.03 -3.45 -1.94
C PRO A 99 20.08 -2.88 -0.51
N TYR A 100 19.67 -1.63 -0.35
CA TYR A 100 19.60 -0.95 0.93
C TYR A 100 18.24 -1.12 1.63
N ILE A 101 17.22 -1.69 0.98
CA ILE A 101 15.97 -2.05 1.65
C ILE A 101 16.19 -3.37 2.38
N ASN A 102 15.83 -3.42 3.66
CA ASN A 102 15.98 -4.62 4.44
C ASN A 102 14.84 -5.60 4.09
N ALA A 103 15.19 -6.84 3.78
CA ALA A 103 14.24 -7.96 3.59
C ALA A 103 13.66 -8.43 4.92
#